data_AF-K2HBF4-F1
#
_entry.id   AF-K2HBF4-F1
#
_cell.length_a   1.000
_cell.length_b   1.000
_cell.length_c   1.000
_cell.angle_alpha   90.00
_cell.angle_beta   90.00
_cell.angle_gamma   90.00
#
_symmetry.space_group_name_H-M   'P 1'
#
loop_
_entity.id
_entity.type
_entity.pdbx_description
1 polymer ?
#
loop_
_entity_poly.entity_id
_entity_poly.type
_entity_poly.pdbx_seq_one_letter_code
_entity_poly.pdbx_strand_id
1 'polypeptide(L)' 'MLFRADNAVETLAYGAIIGGALGNVIDRVRYRAVTDFLDFYIGTTHWPAFNMADVFVVSGVGLLLAAPWISARRPIKS' A
#
# COMPACT_ATOMS: atom_id res chain seq x y z
N MET A 1 15.65 6.96 -3.42
CA MET A 1 14.54 6.91 -2.44
C MET A 1 14.55 5.63 -1.62
N LEU A 2 14.66 4.42 -2.21
CA LEU A 2 14.73 3.15 -1.44
C LEU A 2 15.98 2.98 -0.54
N PHE A 3 17.11 3.58 -0.89
CA PHE A 3 18.39 3.36 -0.19
C PHE A 3 18.63 4.24 1.05
N ARG A 4 17.58 4.89 1.58
CA ARG A 4 17.68 5.78 2.74
C ARG A 4 16.58 5.57 3.78
N ALA A 5 15.89 4.43 3.70
CA ALA A 5 14.97 4.00 4.74
C ALA A 5 15.79 3.30 5.84
N ASP A 6 16.32 4.06 6.78
CA ASP A 6 17.04 3.52 7.95
C ASP A 6 16.10 2.75 8.92
N ASN A 7 14.82 2.62 8.56
CA ASN A 7 13.80 1.92 9.33
C ASN A 7 13.06 0.86 8.49
N ALA A 8 12.81 -0.29 9.13
CA ALA A 8 12.12 -1.43 8.53
C ALA A 8 10.66 -1.09 8.16
N VAL A 9 10.05 -0.12 8.85
CA VAL A 9 8.66 0.31 8.62
C VAL A 9 8.53 0.97 7.25
N GLU A 10 9.39 1.92 6.91
CA GLU A 10 9.44 2.56 5.60
C GLU A 10 9.79 1.56 4.50
N THR A 11 10.72 0.63 4.77
CA THR A 11 11.06 -0.42 3.79
C THR A 11 9.83 -1.26 3.42
N LEU A 12 9.08 -1.72 4.43
CA LEU A 12 7.83 -2.46 4.23
C LEU A 12 6.77 -1.60 3.52
N ALA A 13 6.67 -0.34 3.90
CA ALA A 13 5.69 0.58 3.33
C ALA A 13 5.98 0.88 1.84
N TYR A 14 7.22 1.16 1.48
CA TYR A 14 7.64 1.30 0.08
C TYR A 14 7.46 0.01 -0.71
N GLY A 15 7.80 -1.14 -0.11
CA GLY A 15 7.57 -2.45 -0.72
C GLY A 15 6.10 -2.71 -1.04
N ALA A 16 5.19 -2.38 -0.12
CA ALA A 16 3.75 -2.52 -0.31
C ALA A 16 3.23 -1.60 -1.43
N ILE A 17 3.62 -0.32 -1.43
CA ILE A 17 3.20 0.65 -2.47
C ILE A 17 3.68 0.20 -3.86
N ILE A 18 4.96 -0.13 -3.98
CA ILE A 18 5.56 -0.53 -5.25
C ILE A 18 4.95 -1.86 -5.72
N GLY A 19 4.79 -2.84 -4.82
CA GLY A 19 4.19 -4.13 -5.14
C GLY A 19 2.75 -4.00 -5.64
N GLY A 20 1.92 -3.21 -4.94
CA GLY A 20 0.55 -2.95 -5.36
C GLY A 20 0.47 -2.22 -6.70
N ALA A 21 1.25 -1.14 -6.88
CA ALA A 21 1.30 -0.42 -8.14
C ALA A 21 1.74 -1.32 -9.31
N LEU A 22 2.75 -2.16 -9.10
CA LEU A 22 3.22 -3.11 -10.12
C LEU A 22 2.16 -4.17 -10.45
N GLY A 23 1.43 -4.70 -9.47
CA GLY A 23 0.33 -5.65 -9.73
C GLY A 23 -0.72 -5.05 -10.67
N ASN A 24 -1.16 -3.83 -10.37
CA ASN A 24 -2.11 -3.09 -11.19
C ASN A 24 -1.56 -2.71 -12.59
N VAL A 25 -0.25 -2.52 -12.74
CA VAL A 25 0.39 -2.31 -14.05
C VAL A 25 0.45 -3.61 -14.84
N ILE A 26 0.82 -4.72 -14.20
CA ILE A 26 0.89 -6.06 -14.84
C ILE A 26 -0.49 -6.45 -15.38
N ASP A 27 -1.55 -6.21 -14.61
CA ASP A 27 -2.92 -6.48 -15.05
C ASP A 27 -3.28 -5.67 -16.29
N ARG A 28 -2.97 -4.36 -16.30
CA ARG A 28 -3.19 -3.52 -17.48
C ARG A 28 -2.39 -3.96 -18.70
N VAL A 29 -1.17 -4.46 -18.52
CA VAL A 29 -0.35 -4.96 -19.63
C VAL A 29 -0.91 -6.28 -20.18
N ARG A 30 -1.37 -7.20 -19.32
CA ARG A 30 -1.85 -8.52 -19.72
C ARG A 30 -3.30 -8.52 -20.21
N TYR A 31 -4.16 -7.81 -19.51
CA TYR A 31 -5.62 -7.86 -19.68
C TYR A 31 -6.22 -6.57 -20.21
N ARG A 32 -5.42 -5.50 -20.39
CA ARG A 32 -5.88 -4.15 -20.78
C ARG A 32 -6.85 -3.49 -19.80
N ALA A 33 -7.06 -4.09 -18.64
CA ALA A 33 -7.92 -3.62 -17.57
C ALA A 33 -7.33 -4.06 -16.23
N VAL A 34 -7.87 -3.49 -15.15
CA VAL A 34 -7.63 -3.96 -13.79
C VAL A 34 -8.89 -4.66 -13.32
N THR A 35 -8.73 -5.82 -12.68
CA THR A 35 -9.86 -6.60 -12.17
C THR A 35 -10.12 -6.22 -10.72
N ASP A 36 -11.19 -5.46 -10.50
CA ASP A 36 -11.67 -5.12 -9.16
C ASP A 36 -12.68 -6.18 -8.69
N PHE A 37 -12.41 -6.80 -7.54
CA PHE A 37 -13.18 -7.94 -7.03
C PHE A 37 -13.66 -7.76 -5.59
N LEU A 38 -13.20 -6.71 -4.90
CA LEU A 38 -13.69 -6.34 -3.58
C LEU A 38 -14.75 -5.24 -3.76
N ASP A 39 -16.02 -5.58 -3.53
CA ASP A 39 -17.15 -4.64 -3.52
C ASP A 39 -17.78 -4.67 -2.11
N PHE A 40 -17.92 -3.49 -1.51
CA PHE A 40 -18.49 -3.32 -0.18
C PHE A 40 -19.67 -2.37 -0.27
N TYR A 41 -20.79 -2.71 0.37
CA TYR A 41 -22.00 -1.90 0.28
C TYR A 41 -22.80 -1.92 1.58
N ILE A 42 -23.59 -0.87 1.79
CA ILE A 42 -24.57 -0.75 2.87
C ILE A 42 -25.91 -0.35 2.25
N GLY A 43 -26.91 -1.21 2.35
CA GLY A 43 -28.18 -1.03 1.66
C GLY A 43 -27.99 -1.01 0.14
N THR A 44 -28.37 0.10 -0.50
CA THR A 44 -28.17 0.33 -1.94
C THR A 44 -26.93 1.17 -2.26
N THR A 45 -26.18 1.61 -1.25
CA THR A 45 -25.01 2.45 -1.43
C THR A 45 -23.77 1.58 -1.52
N HIS A 46 -23.09 1.63 -2.67
CA HIS A 46 -21.85 0.90 -2.91
C HIS A 46 -20.64 1.80 -2.67
N TRP A 47 -19.66 1.29 -1.95
CA TRP A 47 -18.30 1.81 -1.98
C TRP A 47 -17.67 1.45 -3.33
N PRO A 48 -16.81 2.30 -3.93
CA PRO A 48 -16.14 1.94 -5.18
C PRO A 48 -15.41 0.60 -5.06
N ALA A 49 -15.62 -0.30 -6.02
CA ALA A 49 -14.91 -1.57 -6.03
C ALA A 49 -13.39 -1.37 -6.13
N PHE A 50 -12.63 -2.26 -5.49
CA PHE A 50 -11.17 -2.23 -5.50
C PHE A 50 -10.57 -3.64 -5.47
N ASN A 51 -9.25 -3.73 -5.50
CA ASN A 51 -8.54 -5.01 -5.45
C ASN A 51 -7.44 -5.03 -4.38
N MET A 52 -6.73 -6.15 -4.28
CA MET A 52 -5.65 -6.31 -3.30
C MET A 52 -4.45 -5.39 -3.55
N ALA A 53 -4.16 -5.05 -4.81
CA ALA A 53 -3.11 -4.09 -5.14
C ALA A 53 -3.44 -2.70 -4.57
N ASP A 54 -4.69 -2.27 -4.63
CA ASP A 54 -5.12 -1.00 -4.02
C ASP A 54 -5.00 -1.04 -2.49
N VAL A 55 -5.35 -2.17 -1.86
CA VAL A 55 -5.16 -2.38 -0.41
C VAL A 55 -3.70 -2.24 -0.01
N PHE A 56 -2.76 -2.80 -0.78
CA PHE A 56 -1.33 -2.67 -0.51
C PHE A 56 -0.83 -1.24 -0.68
N VAL A 57 -1.31 -0.52 -1.70
CA VAL A 57 -0.95 0.90 -1.91
C VAL A 57 -1.47 1.73 -0.74
N VAL A 58 -2.75 1.63 -0.40
CA VAL A 58 -3.36 2.41 0.70
C VAL A 58 -2.72 2.07 2.04
N SER A 59 -2.49 0.78 2.33
CA SER A 59 -1.85 0.35 3.57
C SER A 59 -0.40 0.80 3.66
N GLY A 60 0.35 0.73 2.56
CA GLY A 60 1.72 1.23 2.50
C GLY A 60 1.81 2.75 2.69
N VAL A 61 0.90 3.52 2.07
CA VAL A 61 0.80 4.97 2.31
C VAL A 61 0.44 5.24 3.78
N GLY A 62 -0.52 4.51 4.35
CA GLY A 62 -0.88 4.60 5.77
C GLY A 62 0.30 4.30 6.69
N LEU A 63 1.12 3.29 6.36
CA LEU A 63 2.34 2.96 7.11
C LEU A 63 3.42 4.04 6.99
N LEU A 64 3.63 4.64 5.81
CA LEU A 64 4.56 5.77 5.65
C LEU A 64 4.12 6.97 6.47
N LEU A 65 2.82 7.28 6.45
CA LEU A 65 2.28 8.36 7.28
C LEU A 65 2.46 8.01 8.76
N ALA A 66 2.15 6.79 9.19
CA ALA A 66 2.29 6.36 10.58
C ALA A 66 3.74 6.18 11.05
N ALA A 67 4.72 6.12 10.13
CA ALA A 67 6.10 5.76 10.41
C ALA A 67 6.78 6.61 11.50
N PRO A 68 6.58 7.95 11.59
CA PRO A 68 7.15 8.76 12.66
C PRO A 68 6.67 8.33 14.05
N TRP A 69 5.39 8.00 14.20
CA TRP A 69 4.80 7.55 15.47
C TRP A 69 5.22 6.13 15.86
N ILE A 70 5.43 5.26 14.86
CA ILE A 70 5.86 3.87 15.06
C ILE A 70 7.37 3.83 15.37
N SER A 71 8.18 4.62 14.66
CA SER A 71 9.64 4.62 14.76
C SER A 71 10.18 5.45 15.94
N ALA A 72 9.39 6.38 16.49
CA ALA A 72 9.71 7.12 17.72
C ALA A 72 9.94 6.22 18.96
N ARG A 73 9.74 4.90 18.86
CA ARG A 73 9.96 3.92 19.94
C ARG A 73 11.35 3.26 19.92
N ARG A 74 12.27 3.64 19.04
CA ARG A 74 13.64 3.11 19.03
C ARG A 74 14.62 4.13 19.63
N PRO A 75 15.17 3.90 20.84
CA PRO A 75 16.25 4.72 21.35
C PRO A 75 17.45 4.59 20.40
N ILE A 76 18.00 5.74 20.01
CA ILE A 76 19.26 5.83 19.26
C ILE A 76 20.30 5.10 20.11
N LYS A 77 20.84 3.99 19.60
CA LYS A 77 21.94 3.29 20.25
C LYS A 77 23.18 4.18 20.09
N SER A 78 23.66 4.76 21.20
CA SER A 78 24.90 5.55 21.29
C SER A 78 26.12 4.70 20.99
#